data_AF-A0A6V8IAS2-F1
#
_entry.id   AF-A0A6V8IAS2-F1
#
_cell.length_a   1.000
_cell.length_b   1.000
_cell.length_c   1.000
_cell.angle_alpha   90.00
_cell.angle_beta   90.00
_cell.angle_gamma   90.00
#
_symmetry.space_group_name_H-M   'P 1'
#
loop_
_entity.id
_entity.type
_entity.pdbx_description
1 polymer ?
#
loop_
_entity_poly.entity_id
_entity_poly.type
_entity_poly.pdbx_seq_one_letter_code
_entity_poly.pdbx_strand_id
1 'polypeptide(L)'
;MIYIKLFFIFYCAALMRGGYAIQQLFESLGYQLFSHPISFDIFALPDLNLIQGVVLVLGIVDVALYCLAAFFQKNIVRVFLLLLLILPGIISAIYFPVMIRPAPLEIWKGESGSVGDVTGYSVLAVLMLVLGWSSTLLITRVFKYSSRCFDLFEHIWILVGLSAGLFFVSETMASRKVVEYTTTLRTVQQSSGWLMRQLGTYSAWCAAHPHEADQSCQWADRMHGMLLAFSYEDLENFAEFSPDSLAKYYGRYGHEVTQQEEDQIRFEISRYNEQICPVIDLGSGVKQYTLSHACETAPADFCVFGFRYGDEKALDNVGRSFAVSTECMLPKLLSLRDKAPGIIEGKKAAEQERAWKVLFFYMALAFLAGIKMAGSSIKLFKSSSVKHSLPPASPASVPVGEPS
;
A
#
# COMPACT_ATOMS: atom_id res chain seq x y z
N MET A 1 -34.75 -19.23 16.35
CA MET A 1 -33.87 -18.03 16.49
C MET A 1 -32.48 -18.21 15.88
N ILE A 2 -31.81 -19.36 16.05
CA ILE A 2 -30.43 -19.57 15.57
C ILE A 2 -30.30 -19.36 14.04
N TYR A 3 -31.13 -19.99 13.22
CA TYR A 3 -31.08 -19.83 11.76
C TYR A 3 -31.36 -18.40 11.27
N ILE A 4 -32.20 -17.64 11.98
CA ILE A 4 -32.47 -16.23 11.66
C ILE A 4 -31.21 -15.39 11.94
N LYS A 5 -30.54 -15.62 13.08
CA LYS A 5 -29.28 -14.96 13.39
C LYS A 5 -28.19 -15.32 12.36
N LEU A 6 -28.10 -16.58 11.96
CA LEU A 6 -27.14 -17.06 10.95
C LEU A 6 -27.43 -16.54 9.54
N PHE A 7 -28.69 -16.27 9.22
CA PHE A 7 -29.07 -15.63 7.97
C PHE A 7 -28.54 -14.19 7.91
N PHE A 8 -28.73 -13.42 8.98
CA PHE A 8 -28.32 -12.01 9.02
C PHE A 8 -26.83 -11.79 9.29
N ILE A 9 -26.14 -12.76 9.90
CA ILE A 9 -24.73 -12.63 10.30
C ILE A 9 -23.83 -12.26 9.12
N PHE A 10 -24.11 -12.79 7.92
CA PHE A 10 -23.33 -12.49 6.71
C PHE A 10 -23.39 -11.00 6.36
N TYR A 11 -24.60 -10.43 6.31
CA TYR A 11 -24.79 -9.02 5.97
C TYR A 11 -24.23 -8.10 7.06
N CYS A 12 -24.50 -8.42 8.33
CA CYS A 12 -23.97 -7.63 9.43
C CYS A 12 -22.44 -7.68 9.47
N ALA A 13 -21.83 -8.85 9.32
CA ALA A 13 -20.36 -8.98 9.30
C ALA A 13 -19.74 -8.25 8.11
N ALA A 14 -20.35 -8.33 6.93
CA ALA A 14 -19.91 -7.58 5.75
C ALA A 14 -19.96 -6.07 5.99
N LEU A 15 -21.08 -5.54 6.50
CA LEU A 15 -21.24 -4.10 6.76
C LEU A 15 -20.30 -3.62 7.88
N MET A 16 -20.09 -4.41 8.92
CA MET A 16 -19.11 -4.11 9.97
C MET A 16 -17.69 -4.04 9.40
N ARG A 17 -17.32 -4.98 8.52
CA ARG A 17 -16.05 -4.95 7.79
C ARG A 17 -15.88 -3.66 6.98
N GLY A 18 -16.93 -3.25 6.26
CA GLY A 18 -16.95 -1.98 5.54
C GLY A 18 -16.78 -0.77 6.48
N GLY A 19 -17.44 -0.80 7.64
CA GLY A 19 -17.26 0.21 8.70
C GLY A 19 -15.82 0.33 9.18
N TYR A 20 -15.13 -0.80 9.40
CA TYR A 20 -13.70 -0.80 9.76
C TYR A 20 -12.83 -0.21 8.65
N ALA A 21 -13.10 -0.51 7.38
CA ALA A 21 -12.34 0.06 6.27
C ALA A 21 -12.48 1.60 6.22
N ILE A 22 -13.68 2.13 6.43
CA ILE A 22 -13.90 3.59 6.53
C ILE A 22 -13.20 4.17 7.76
N GLN A 23 -13.26 3.49 8.91
CA GLN A 23 -12.60 3.96 10.13
C GLN A 23 -11.08 4.05 9.94
N GLN A 24 -10.44 2.99 9.44
CA GLN A 24 -8.99 2.98 9.17
C GLN A 24 -8.60 4.08 8.17
N LEU A 25 -9.47 4.39 7.22
CA LEU A 25 -9.26 5.47 6.28
C LEU A 25 -9.27 6.85 6.95
N PHE A 26 -10.25 7.11 7.82
CA PHE A 26 -10.28 8.36 8.59
C PHE A 26 -9.06 8.48 9.51
N GLU A 27 -8.66 7.39 10.16
CA GLU A 27 -7.44 7.34 10.98
C GLU A 27 -6.19 7.63 10.12
N SER A 28 -6.10 7.07 8.91
CA SER A 28 -5.00 7.35 7.97
C SER A 28 -4.93 8.80 7.50
N LEU A 29 -6.07 9.51 7.51
CA LEU A 29 -6.18 10.94 7.21
C LEU A 29 -5.90 11.83 8.45
N GLY A 30 -5.60 11.23 9.60
CA GLY A 30 -5.35 11.93 10.86
C GLY A 30 -6.60 12.25 11.68
N TYR A 31 -7.79 11.77 11.28
CA TYR A 31 -9.01 11.91 12.04
C TYR A 31 -9.18 10.74 13.01
N GLN A 32 -8.90 10.98 14.29
CA GLN A 32 -9.15 10.01 15.35
C GLN A 32 -10.65 10.03 15.72
N LEU A 33 -11.46 9.20 15.05
CA LEU A 33 -12.86 9.00 15.41
C LEU A 33 -12.98 7.88 16.47
N PHE A 34 -12.97 8.28 17.75
CA PHE A 34 -13.29 7.52 18.97
C PHE A 34 -12.67 6.12 19.16
N SER A 35 -11.86 5.99 20.21
CA SER A 35 -11.02 4.85 20.59
C SER A 35 -11.69 3.85 21.54
N HIS A 36 -13.00 3.60 21.43
CA HIS A 36 -13.63 2.61 22.30
C HIS A 36 -13.15 1.18 21.99
N PRO A 37 -13.04 0.33 23.03
CA PRO A 37 -12.54 -1.03 22.88
C PRO A 37 -13.44 -1.83 21.94
N ILE A 38 -12.78 -2.55 21.03
CA ILE A 38 -13.40 -3.38 20.01
C ILE A 38 -14.21 -4.50 20.69
N SER A 39 -15.52 -4.40 20.65
CA SER A 39 -16.44 -5.48 21.03
C SER A 39 -16.69 -6.37 19.81
N PHE A 40 -16.52 -7.68 19.97
CA PHE A 40 -16.71 -8.67 18.90
C PHE A 40 -18.15 -9.19 18.79
N ASP A 41 -19.09 -8.64 19.56
CA ASP A 41 -20.48 -9.06 19.49
C ASP A 41 -21.24 -8.25 18.43
N ILE A 42 -21.40 -8.86 17.26
CA ILE A 42 -22.09 -8.31 16.07
C ILE A 42 -23.55 -7.90 16.38
N PHE A 43 -24.14 -8.42 17.47
CA PHE A 43 -25.51 -8.11 17.88
C PHE A 43 -25.60 -7.21 19.12
N ALA A 44 -24.48 -6.81 19.72
CA ALA A 44 -24.44 -5.83 20.79
C ALA A 44 -24.45 -4.41 20.19
N LEU A 45 -25.66 -3.87 19.99
CA LEU A 45 -25.89 -2.48 19.58
C LEU A 45 -25.20 -1.39 20.45
N PRO A 46 -24.98 -1.53 21.78
CA PRO A 46 -24.40 -0.44 22.57
C PRO A 46 -22.89 -0.22 22.34
N ASP A 47 -22.17 -1.15 21.71
CA ASP A 47 -20.71 -1.08 21.53
C ASP A 47 -20.28 -0.66 20.11
N LEU A 48 -21.23 -0.20 19.29
CA LEU A 48 -20.97 0.15 17.89
C LEU A 48 -20.35 1.54 17.76
N ASN A 49 -19.22 1.64 17.06
CA ASN A 49 -18.63 2.94 16.73
C ASN A 49 -19.56 3.71 15.77
N LEU A 50 -19.57 5.05 15.85
CA LEU A 50 -20.42 5.91 15.02
C LEU A 50 -20.34 5.57 13.52
N ILE A 51 -19.12 5.36 13.00
CA ILE A 51 -18.87 5.03 11.59
C ILE A 51 -19.54 3.70 11.22
N GLN A 52 -19.38 2.67 12.05
CA GLN A 52 -19.99 1.36 11.83
C GLN A 52 -21.52 1.48 11.87
N GLY A 53 -22.06 2.30 12.78
CA GLY A 53 -23.50 2.57 12.87
C GLY A 53 -24.03 3.22 11.60
N VAL A 54 -23.32 4.22 11.07
CA VAL A 54 -23.67 4.88 9.80
C VAL A 54 -23.64 3.89 8.63
N VAL A 55 -22.63 3.03 8.54
CA VAL A 55 -22.55 2.01 7.47
C VAL A 55 -23.68 0.98 7.59
N LEU A 56 -24.04 0.55 8.79
CA LEU A 56 -25.19 -0.33 8.99
C LEU A 56 -26.50 0.33 8.56
N VAL A 57 -26.73 1.59 8.95
CA VAL A 57 -27.92 2.35 8.54
C VAL A 57 -27.96 2.50 7.02
N LEU A 58 -26.82 2.82 6.39
CA LEU A 58 -26.70 2.91 4.94
C LEU A 58 -27.04 1.56 4.27
N GLY A 59 -26.57 0.45 4.82
CA GLY A 59 -26.93 -0.90 4.39
C GLY A 59 -28.43 -1.18 4.45
N ILE A 60 -29.10 -0.78 5.53
CA ILE A 60 -30.55 -0.94 5.67
C ILE A 60 -31.30 -0.10 4.63
N VAL A 61 -30.89 1.15 4.43
CA VAL A 61 -31.47 2.04 3.41
C VAL A 61 -31.29 1.46 2.02
N ASP A 62 -30.10 0.95 1.70
CA ASP A 62 -29.82 0.36 0.39
C ASP A 62 -30.67 -0.91 0.13
N VAL A 63 -30.82 -1.78 1.13
CA VAL A 63 -31.72 -2.94 1.05
C VAL A 63 -33.17 -2.51 0.82
N ALA A 64 -33.64 -1.46 1.48
CA ALA A 64 -34.98 -0.92 1.28
C ALA A 64 -35.17 -0.38 -0.14
N LEU A 65 -34.21 0.40 -0.65
CA LEU A 65 -34.21 0.93 -2.01
C LEU A 65 -34.16 -0.19 -3.06
N TYR A 66 -33.33 -1.21 -2.83
CA TYR A 66 -33.24 -2.39 -3.69
C TYR A 66 -34.58 -3.14 -3.75
N CYS A 67 -35.20 -3.40 -2.60
CA CYS A 67 -36.52 -4.02 -2.54
C CYS A 67 -37.55 -3.20 -3.33
N LEU A 68 -37.62 -1.89 -3.09
CA LEU A 68 -38.53 -0.99 -3.83
C LEU A 68 -38.28 -1.05 -5.34
N ALA A 69 -37.03 -0.96 -5.77
CA ALA A 69 -36.66 -1.05 -7.18
C ALA A 69 -37.06 -2.39 -7.81
N ALA A 70 -36.93 -3.50 -7.07
CA ALA A 70 -37.36 -4.83 -7.49
C ALA A 70 -38.89 -4.94 -7.59
N PHE A 71 -39.64 -4.37 -6.63
CA PHE A 71 -41.11 -4.39 -6.64
C PHE A 71 -41.72 -3.65 -7.83
N PHE A 72 -41.02 -2.65 -8.37
CA PHE A 72 -41.43 -1.97 -9.60
C PHE A 72 -41.18 -2.76 -10.89
N GLN A 73 -40.45 -3.88 -10.85
CA GLN A 73 -40.20 -4.73 -12.01
C GLN A 73 -41.32 -5.76 -12.25
N LYS A 74 -41.28 -6.40 -13.42
CA LYS A 74 -42.19 -7.51 -13.76
C LYS A 74 -42.00 -8.69 -12.80
N ASN A 75 -43.04 -9.50 -12.60
CA ASN A 75 -43.06 -10.60 -11.63
C ASN A 75 -41.82 -11.52 -11.70
N ILE A 76 -41.40 -11.95 -12.89
CA ILE A 76 -40.24 -12.85 -13.06
C ILE A 76 -38.94 -12.17 -12.60
N VAL A 77 -38.72 -10.92 -13.05
CA VAL A 77 -37.53 -10.13 -12.70
C VAL A 77 -37.52 -9.80 -11.21
N ARG A 78 -38.67 -9.46 -10.63
CA ARG A 78 -38.84 -9.21 -9.20
C ARG A 78 -38.43 -10.42 -8.37
N VAL A 79 -38.93 -11.61 -8.71
CA VAL A 79 -38.59 -12.86 -8.00
C VAL A 79 -37.09 -13.12 -8.09
N PHE A 80 -36.50 -12.97 -9.28
CA PHE A 80 -35.07 -13.15 -9.48
C PHE A 80 -34.22 -12.20 -8.61
N LEU A 81 -34.57 -10.91 -8.57
CA LEU A 81 -33.85 -9.90 -7.77
C LEU A 81 -33.98 -10.17 -6.26
N LEU A 82 -35.18 -10.49 -5.78
CA LEU A 82 -35.37 -10.84 -4.37
C LEU A 82 -34.62 -12.12 -3.99
N LEU A 83 -34.56 -13.10 -4.88
CA LEU A 83 -33.78 -14.32 -4.66
C LEU A 83 -32.29 -14.01 -4.58
N LEU A 84 -31.78 -13.13 -5.45
CA LEU A 84 -30.38 -12.66 -5.41
C LEU A 84 -30.04 -12.00 -4.07
N LEU A 85 -30.96 -11.18 -3.53
CA LEU A 85 -30.77 -10.51 -2.23
C LEU A 85 -30.71 -11.52 -1.08
N ILE A 86 -31.57 -12.56 -1.08
CA ILE A 86 -31.72 -13.52 0.02
C ILE A 86 -30.66 -14.64 -0.03
N LEU A 87 -30.12 -14.93 -1.22
CA LEU A 87 -29.21 -16.05 -1.47
C LEU A 87 -27.97 -16.06 -0.55
N PRO A 88 -27.24 -14.94 -0.33
CA PRO A 88 -26.08 -14.94 0.58
C PRO A 88 -26.45 -15.33 2.02
N GLY A 89 -27.60 -14.87 2.52
CA GLY A 89 -28.11 -15.25 3.84
C GLY A 89 -28.51 -16.73 3.92
N ILE A 90 -29.10 -17.30 2.86
CA ILE A 90 -29.41 -18.73 2.79
C ILE A 90 -28.11 -19.55 2.82
N ILE A 91 -27.12 -19.16 2.01
CA ILE A 91 -25.81 -19.83 1.99
C ILE A 91 -25.17 -19.77 3.37
N SER A 92 -25.20 -18.62 4.03
CA SER A 92 -24.69 -18.43 5.40
C SER A 92 -25.41 -19.30 6.44
N ALA A 93 -26.73 -19.49 6.30
CA ALA A 93 -27.52 -20.32 7.20
C ALA A 93 -27.29 -21.83 6.98
N ILE A 94 -26.96 -22.26 5.76
CA ILE A 94 -26.73 -23.68 5.40
C ILE A 94 -25.27 -24.08 5.62
N TYR A 95 -24.32 -23.25 5.19
CA TYR A 95 -22.88 -23.48 5.30
C TYR A 95 -22.31 -22.63 6.44
N PHE A 96 -22.35 -23.15 7.66
CA PHE A 96 -21.65 -22.57 8.81
C PHE A 96 -20.12 -22.69 8.62
N PRO A 97 -19.31 -21.61 8.69
CA PRO A 97 -19.48 -20.30 8.11
C PRO A 97 -18.46 -20.06 6.97
N VAL A 98 -18.93 -19.72 5.78
CA VAL A 98 -18.13 -18.91 4.83
C VAL A 98 -18.13 -17.47 5.36
N MET A 99 -17.49 -17.24 6.51
CA MET A 99 -17.59 -15.98 7.24
C MET A 99 -16.62 -14.95 6.66
N ILE A 100 -17.17 -13.87 6.12
CA ILE A 100 -16.46 -12.59 6.15
C ILE A 100 -16.22 -12.29 7.63
N ARG A 101 -14.94 -12.26 8.05
CA ARG A 101 -14.60 -11.93 9.44
C ARG A 101 -15.03 -10.47 9.68
N PRO A 102 -15.85 -10.17 10.70
CA PRO A 102 -16.37 -8.82 10.91
C PRO A 102 -15.25 -7.80 11.16
N ALA A 103 -14.18 -8.20 11.83
CA ALA A 103 -12.99 -7.38 12.05
C ALA A 103 -11.83 -7.78 11.12
N PRO A 104 -11.03 -6.81 10.63
CA PRO A 104 -9.82 -7.09 9.85
C PRO A 104 -8.79 -7.88 10.66
N LEU A 105 -7.91 -8.60 9.94
CA LEU A 105 -6.84 -9.39 10.56
C LEU A 105 -5.78 -8.51 11.20
N GLU A 106 -5.58 -7.32 10.64
CA GLU A 106 -4.61 -6.33 11.10
C GLU A 106 -5.36 -5.00 11.28
N ILE A 107 -5.24 -4.42 12.48
CA ILE A 107 -5.76 -3.09 12.80
C ILE A 107 -4.55 -2.20 13.05
N TRP A 108 -4.18 -1.42 12.04
CA TRP A 108 -3.12 -0.42 12.15
C TRP A 108 -3.68 0.80 12.88
N LYS A 109 -3.30 0.97 14.16
CA LYS A 109 -3.66 2.16 14.94
C LYS A 109 -2.54 3.18 14.84
N GLY A 110 -2.85 4.36 14.31
CA GLY A 110 -1.95 5.51 14.36
C GLY A 110 -0.83 5.54 13.31
N GLU A 111 -0.81 4.60 12.36
CA GLU A 111 0.10 4.66 11.21
C GLU A 111 -0.55 5.42 10.04
N SER A 112 0.12 6.48 9.60
CA SER A 112 -0.12 7.17 8.34
C SER A 112 -0.21 6.15 7.19
N GLY A 113 -1.19 6.28 6.30
CA GLY A 113 -1.21 5.52 5.05
C GLY A 113 -1.72 4.09 5.08
N SER A 114 -2.09 3.55 6.24
CA SER A 114 -2.78 2.26 6.30
C SER A 114 -4.20 2.39 5.74
N VAL A 115 -4.34 2.06 4.46
CA VAL A 115 -5.64 1.87 3.82
C VAL A 115 -6.23 0.58 4.37
N GLY A 116 -7.49 0.64 4.83
CA GLY A 116 -8.16 -0.55 5.36
C GLY A 116 -8.24 -1.74 4.41
N ASP A 117 -8.81 -2.84 4.87
CA ASP A 117 -8.65 -4.11 4.17
C ASP A 117 -9.46 -4.20 2.85
N VAL A 118 -8.91 -4.95 1.88
CA VAL A 118 -9.52 -5.15 0.55
C VAL A 118 -10.95 -5.70 0.63
N THR A 119 -11.23 -6.57 1.61
CA THR A 119 -12.57 -7.16 1.76
C THR A 119 -13.58 -6.11 2.21
N GLY A 120 -13.21 -5.24 3.16
CA GLY A 120 -14.04 -4.13 3.61
C GLY A 120 -14.37 -3.17 2.46
N TYR A 121 -13.38 -2.76 1.67
CA TYR A 121 -13.63 -1.92 0.49
C TYR A 121 -14.45 -2.59 -0.60
N SER A 122 -14.31 -3.91 -0.78
CA SER A 122 -15.13 -4.66 -1.73
C SER A 122 -16.61 -4.64 -1.31
N VAL A 123 -16.89 -4.78 0.00
CA VAL A 123 -18.26 -4.65 0.51
C VAL A 123 -18.81 -3.25 0.26
N LEU A 124 -18.05 -2.20 0.57
CA LEU A 124 -18.47 -0.83 0.33
C LEU A 124 -18.70 -0.54 -1.17
N ALA A 125 -17.84 -1.06 -2.06
CA ALA A 125 -18.02 -0.93 -3.49
C ALA A 125 -19.31 -1.60 -3.98
N VAL A 126 -19.62 -2.81 -3.48
CA VAL A 126 -20.90 -3.49 -3.79
C VAL A 126 -22.07 -2.66 -3.27
N LEU A 127 -21.99 -2.15 -2.03
CA LEU A 127 -23.03 -1.30 -1.44
C LEU A 127 -23.28 -0.05 -2.29
N MET A 128 -22.22 0.67 -2.69
CA MET A 128 -22.34 1.88 -3.52
C MET A 128 -22.87 1.56 -4.93
N LEU A 129 -22.47 0.41 -5.51
CA LEU A 129 -22.97 -0.04 -6.81
C LEU A 129 -24.47 -0.36 -6.74
N VAL A 130 -24.91 -1.09 -5.72
CA VAL A 130 -26.34 -1.42 -5.52
C VAL A 130 -27.14 -0.15 -5.27
N LEU A 131 -26.62 0.79 -4.47
CA LEU A 131 -27.23 2.08 -4.21
C LEU A 131 -27.39 2.92 -5.48
N GLY A 132 -26.36 2.98 -6.33
CA GLY A 132 -26.42 3.67 -7.62
C GLY A 132 -27.41 3.03 -8.58
N TRP A 133 -27.47 1.70 -8.61
CA TRP A 133 -28.40 0.95 -9.45
C TRP A 133 -29.85 1.14 -9.01
N SER A 134 -30.16 0.93 -7.72
CA SER A 134 -31.51 1.01 -7.16
C SER A 134 -32.08 2.42 -7.27
N SER A 135 -31.29 3.43 -6.91
CA SER A 135 -31.66 4.84 -6.99
C SER A 135 -31.97 5.26 -8.42
N THR A 136 -31.15 4.86 -9.40
CA THR A 136 -31.36 5.21 -10.81
C THR A 136 -32.65 4.59 -11.37
N LEU A 137 -32.96 3.34 -11.03
CA LEU A 137 -34.21 2.70 -11.46
C LEU A 137 -35.45 3.41 -10.88
N LEU A 138 -35.38 3.86 -9.63
CA LEU A 138 -36.46 4.60 -8.99
C LEU A 138 -36.62 6.00 -9.60
N ILE A 139 -35.52 6.75 -9.74
CA ILE A 139 -35.51 8.10 -10.32
C ILE A 139 -36.04 8.09 -11.75
N THR A 140 -35.60 7.15 -12.59
CA THR A 140 -36.07 7.06 -13.99
C THR A 140 -37.55 6.77 -14.10
N ARG A 141 -38.12 6.03 -13.13
CA ARG A 141 -39.57 5.80 -13.03
C ARG A 141 -40.33 7.05 -12.61
N VAL A 142 -39.86 7.74 -11.56
CA VAL A 142 -40.54 8.93 -11.01
C VAL A 142 -40.54 10.08 -12.01
N PHE A 143 -39.40 10.37 -12.62
CA PHE A 143 -39.22 11.53 -13.50
C PHE A 143 -39.46 11.24 -14.98
N LYS A 144 -39.78 9.99 -15.35
CA LYS A 144 -39.96 9.53 -16.75
C LYS A 144 -38.82 10.00 -17.67
N TYR A 145 -37.57 9.86 -17.19
CA TYR A 145 -36.40 10.32 -17.93
C TYR A 145 -36.34 9.71 -19.34
N SER A 146 -36.07 10.56 -20.33
CA SER A 146 -35.88 10.17 -21.73
C SER A 146 -34.57 9.42 -21.92
N SER A 147 -34.49 8.56 -22.95
CA SER A 147 -33.28 7.82 -23.32
C SER A 147 -32.06 8.74 -23.53
N ARG A 148 -32.28 10.00 -23.90
CA ARG A 148 -31.22 11.00 -24.11
C ARG A 148 -30.36 11.27 -22.87
N CYS A 149 -30.92 11.13 -21.66
CA CYS A 149 -30.14 11.32 -20.42
C CYS A 149 -29.10 10.21 -20.23
N PHE A 150 -29.40 8.99 -20.70
CA PHE A 150 -28.44 7.91 -20.69
C PHE A 150 -27.33 8.13 -21.72
N ASP A 151 -27.64 8.71 -22.88
CA ASP A 151 -26.62 9.03 -23.89
C ASP A 151 -25.63 10.11 -23.38
N LEU A 152 -26.11 11.10 -22.62
CA LEU A 152 -25.23 12.05 -21.94
C LEU A 152 -24.38 11.38 -20.86
N PHE A 153 -24.97 10.45 -20.10
CA PHE A 153 -24.26 9.68 -19.10
C PHE A 153 -23.15 8.80 -19.72
N GLU A 154 -23.33 8.27 -20.94
CA GLU A 154 -22.26 7.52 -21.63
C GLU A 154 -20.99 8.38 -21.83
N HIS A 155 -21.14 9.68 -22.14
CA HIS A 155 -19.99 10.57 -22.29
C HIS A 155 -19.27 10.79 -20.95
N ILE A 156 -20.03 11.00 -19.87
CA ILE A 156 -19.49 11.09 -18.51
C ILE A 156 -18.80 9.78 -18.11
N TRP A 157 -19.39 8.63 -18.44
CA TRP A 157 -18.84 7.31 -18.16
C TRP A 157 -17.50 7.08 -18.87
N ILE A 158 -17.37 7.51 -20.13
CA ILE A 158 -16.10 7.45 -20.87
C ILE A 158 -15.04 8.33 -20.18
N LEU A 159 -15.40 9.55 -19.76
CA LEU A 159 -14.49 10.43 -19.02
C LEU A 159 -14.05 9.83 -17.68
N VAL A 160 -14.97 9.15 -16.97
CA VAL A 160 -14.68 8.42 -15.73
C VAL A 160 -13.76 7.22 -15.98
N GLY A 161 -13.97 6.48 -17.07
CA GLY A 161 -13.06 5.41 -17.47
C GLY A 161 -11.65 5.92 -17.79
N LEU A 162 -11.55 7.06 -18.48
CA LEU A 162 -10.26 7.68 -18.80
C LEU A 162 -9.57 8.23 -17.54
N SER A 163 -10.33 8.85 -16.63
CA SER A 163 -9.78 9.30 -15.35
C SER A 163 -9.30 8.10 -14.52
N ALA A 164 -10.05 7.00 -14.46
CA ALA A 164 -9.63 5.77 -13.76
C ALA A 164 -8.28 5.23 -14.28
N GLY A 165 -8.04 5.30 -15.59
CA GLY A 165 -6.74 4.98 -16.18
C GLY A 165 -5.62 5.89 -15.67
N LEU A 166 -5.85 7.22 -15.63
CA LEU A 166 -4.88 8.17 -15.06
C LEU A 166 -4.66 7.94 -13.56
N PHE A 167 -5.71 7.58 -12.81
CA PHE A 167 -5.60 7.23 -11.40
C PHE A 167 -4.69 6.02 -11.20
N PHE A 168 -4.84 4.96 -12.00
CA PHE A 168 -3.98 3.79 -11.92
C PHE A 168 -2.50 4.17 -12.15
N VAL A 169 -2.21 4.99 -13.17
CA VAL A 169 -0.84 5.48 -13.41
C VAL A 169 -0.32 6.28 -12.21
N SER A 170 -1.14 7.18 -11.65
CA SER A 170 -0.74 7.95 -10.47
C SER A 170 -0.45 7.06 -9.25
N GLU A 171 -1.24 5.99 -9.05
CA GLU A 171 -1.07 5.04 -7.95
C GLU A 171 0.21 4.23 -8.11
N THR A 172 0.57 3.86 -9.35
CA THR A 172 1.87 3.19 -9.60
C THR A 172 3.05 4.09 -9.27
N MET A 173 2.94 5.40 -9.48
CA MET A 173 3.98 6.37 -9.10
C MET A 173 4.06 6.55 -7.58
N ALA A 174 2.92 6.64 -6.89
CA ALA A 174 2.87 6.70 -5.42
C ALA A 174 3.46 5.43 -4.79
N SER A 175 3.15 4.26 -5.34
CA SER A 175 3.70 2.97 -4.89
C SER A 175 5.23 2.92 -4.99
N ARG A 176 5.84 3.58 -5.99
CA ARG A 176 7.31 3.67 -6.10
C ARG A 176 7.93 4.40 -4.91
N LYS A 177 7.24 5.37 -4.30
CA LYS A 177 7.73 6.09 -3.11
C LYS A 177 7.78 5.21 -1.88
N VAL A 178 6.80 4.33 -1.70
CA VAL A 178 6.82 3.32 -0.63
C VAL A 178 7.94 2.29 -0.87
N VAL A 179 8.15 1.87 -2.12
CA VAL A 179 9.25 0.97 -2.49
C VAL A 179 10.61 1.63 -2.28
N GLU A 180 10.75 2.91 -2.64
CA GLU A 180 11.96 3.71 -2.43
C GLU A 180 12.30 3.83 -0.94
N TYR A 181 11.31 4.10 -0.08
CA TYR A 181 11.46 4.10 1.38
C TYR A 181 11.94 2.74 1.91
N THR A 182 11.24 1.66 1.57
CA THR A 182 11.58 0.32 2.09
C THR A 182 12.93 -0.19 1.60
N THR A 183 13.30 0.13 0.36
CA THR A 183 14.61 -0.21 -0.21
C THR A 183 15.72 0.58 0.47
N THR A 184 15.50 1.88 0.72
CA THR A 184 16.45 2.75 1.42
C THR A 184 16.65 2.30 2.85
N LEU A 185 15.56 2.03 3.58
CA LEU A 185 15.60 1.49 4.95
C LEU A 185 16.40 0.19 5.01
N ARG A 186 16.10 -0.77 4.12
CA ARG A 186 16.85 -2.03 4.04
C ARG A 186 18.33 -1.78 3.77
N THR A 187 18.66 -0.84 2.89
CA THR A 187 20.05 -0.49 2.57
C THR A 187 20.75 0.09 3.79
N VAL A 188 20.13 1.00 4.53
CA VAL A 188 20.67 1.55 5.79
C VAL A 188 20.91 0.43 6.79
N GLN A 189 19.92 -0.43 7.03
CA GLN A 189 20.01 -1.49 8.03
C GLN A 189 21.09 -2.53 7.67
N GLN A 190 21.13 -2.96 6.42
CA GLN A 190 22.10 -3.96 5.95
C GLN A 190 23.52 -3.40 5.87
N SER A 191 23.69 -2.16 5.39
CA SER A 191 25.00 -1.51 5.33
C SER A 191 25.55 -1.24 6.74
N SER A 192 24.71 -0.77 7.66
CA SER A 192 25.08 -0.55 9.06
C SER A 192 25.45 -1.86 9.74
N GLY A 193 24.63 -2.90 9.61
CA GLY A 193 24.92 -4.23 10.17
C GLY A 193 26.17 -4.89 9.57
N TRP A 194 26.47 -4.64 8.29
CA TRP A 194 27.68 -5.14 7.65
C TRP A 194 28.95 -4.45 8.18
N LEU A 195 28.96 -3.10 8.25
CA LEU A 195 30.09 -2.37 8.83
C LEU A 195 30.27 -2.67 10.32
N MET A 196 29.17 -2.83 11.06
CA MET A 196 29.20 -3.22 12.48
C MET A 196 29.94 -4.54 12.69
N ARG A 197 29.71 -5.55 11.82
CA ARG A 197 30.40 -6.84 11.89
C ARG A 197 31.91 -6.70 11.69
N GLN A 198 32.32 -5.85 10.74
CA GLN A 198 33.73 -5.55 10.51
C GLN A 198 34.36 -4.87 11.73
N LEU A 199 33.67 -3.89 12.33
CA LEU A 199 34.14 -3.21 13.55
C LEU A 199 34.21 -4.15 14.76
N GLY A 200 33.31 -5.14 14.86
CA GLY A 200 33.39 -6.16 15.91
C GLY A 200 34.63 -7.05 15.78
N THR A 201 35.06 -7.35 14.55
CA THR A 201 36.32 -8.08 14.31
C THR A 201 37.53 -7.21 14.61
N TYR A 202 37.47 -5.93 14.23
CA TYR A 202 38.51 -4.96 14.51
C TYR A 202 38.67 -4.67 16.01
N SER A 203 37.57 -4.55 16.76
CA SER A 203 37.61 -4.34 18.22
C SER A 203 38.18 -5.55 18.96
N ALA A 204 37.91 -6.78 18.48
CA ALA A 204 38.55 -7.98 19.01
C ALA A 204 40.06 -7.98 18.75
N TRP A 205 40.50 -7.51 17.57
CA TRP A 205 41.92 -7.34 17.27
C TRP A 205 42.58 -6.27 18.15
N CYS A 206 41.90 -5.14 18.38
CA CYS A 206 42.33 -4.09 19.30
C CYS A 206 42.55 -4.60 20.73
N ALA A 207 41.64 -5.44 21.24
CA ALA A 207 41.78 -6.03 22.57
C ALA A 207 43.01 -6.96 22.68
N ALA A 208 43.42 -7.58 21.57
CA ALA A 208 44.61 -8.41 21.52
C ALA A 208 45.91 -7.59 21.31
N HIS A 209 45.82 -6.36 20.80
CA HIS A 209 46.96 -5.49 20.46
C HIS A 209 46.82 -4.08 21.06
N PRO A 210 46.87 -3.94 22.40
CA PRO A 210 46.53 -2.70 23.13
C PRO A 210 47.51 -1.52 22.94
N HIS A 211 48.52 -1.64 22.08
CA HIS A 211 49.51 -0.58 21.81
C HIS A 211 49.60 -0.20 20.33
N GLU A 212 48.79 -0.80 19.45
CA GLU A 212 48.93 -0.58 18.00
C GLU A 212 48.03 0.54 17.45
N ALA A 213 46.91 0.87 18.11
CA ALA A 213 45.92 1.81 17.57
C ALA A 213 44.96 2.40 18.63
N ASP A 214 45.41 3.35 19.47
CA ASP A 214 44.60 3.80 20.61
C ASP A 214 43.32 4.57 20.22
N GLN A 215 43.35 5.38 19.16
CA GLN A 215 42.23 6.26 18.81
C GLN A 215 41.15 5.54 18.00
N SER A 216 41.56 4.80 16.97
CA SER A 216 40.65 4.03 16.12
C SER A 216 39.98 2.87 16.87
N CYS A 217 40.66 2.24 17.84
CA CYS A 217 40.04 1.22 18.69
C CYS A 217 38.94 1.80 19.59
N GLN A 218 39.16 2.97 20.21
CA GLN A 218 38.11 3.66 20.97
C GLN A 218 36.96 4.14 20.08
N TRP A 219 37.28 4.57 18.86
CA TRP A 219 36.27 4.97 17.87
C TRP A 219 35.41 3.78 17.43
N ALA A 220 36.01 2.63 17.15
CA ALA A 220 35.31 1.45 16.66
C ALA A 220 34.26 0.93 17.67
N ASP A 221 34.59 0.93 18.97
CA ASP A 221 33.65 0.54 20.03
C ASP A 221 32.43 1.48 20.10
N ARG A 222 32.66 2.80 20.00
CA ARG A 222 31.58 3.79 19.95
C ARG A 222 30.70 3.63 18.71
N MET A 223 31.34 3.48 17.55
CA MET A 223 30.63 3.33 16.28
C MET A 223 29.83 2.03 16.22
N HIS A 224 30.28 0.98 16.89
CA HIS A 224 29.51 -0.26 16.99
C HIS A 224 28.12 -0.04 17.58
N GLY A 225 28.01 0.75 18.67
CA GLY A 225 26.72 1.09 19.28
C GLY A 225 25.80 1.89 18.36
N MET A 226 26.35 2.85 17.62
CA MET A 226 25.59 3.65 16.65
C MET A 226 25.09 2.82 15.46
N LEU A 227 25.96 2.00 14.86
CA LEU A 227 25.58 1.15 13.73
C LEU A 227 24.59 0.05 14.14
N LEU A 228 24.66 -0.42 15.39
CA LEU A 228 23.66 -1.32 15.95
C LEU A 228 22.28 -0.64 15.95
N ALA A 229 22.18 0.60 16.42
CA ALA A 229 20.91 1.34 16.39
C ALA A 229 20.36 1.45 14.96
N PHE A 230 21.20 1.88 14.00
CA PHE A 230 20.80 2.01 12.59
C PHE A 230 20.42 0.68 11.93
N SER A 231 20.86 -0.45 12.47
CA SER A 231 20.49 -1.78 11.96
C SER A 231 19.07 -2.22 12.33
N TYR A 232 18.43 -1.57 13.30
CA TYR A 232 17.08 -1.90 13.79
C TYR A 232 16.06 -0.77 13.66
N GLU A 233 16.52 0.48 13.63
CA GLU A 233 15.65 1.65 13.57
C GLU A 233 14.99 1.86 12.20
N ASP A 234 13.94 2.68 12.18
CA ASP A 234 13.28 3.15 10.97
C ASP A 234 14.07 4.30 10.30
N LEU A 235 13.61 4.72 9.12
CA LEU A 235 14.34 5.72 8.34
C LEU A 235 14.24 7.12 8.99
N GLU A 236 13.15 7.37 9.74
CA GLU A 236 12.89 8.57 10.50
C GLU A 236 13.92 8.76 11.61
N ASN A 237 14.08 7.77 12.51
CA ASN A 237 15.08 7.82 13.57
C ASN A 237 16.51 7.85 13.00
N PHE A 238 16.78 7.09 11.94
CA PHE A 238 18.06 7.18 11.24
C PHE A 238 18.35 8.60 10.74
N ALA A 239 17.39 9.27 10.10
CA ALA A 239 17.58 10.62 9.59
C ALA A 239 17.81 11.65 10.72
N GLU A 240 17.15 11.46 11.86
CA GLU A 240 17.25 12.35 13.02
C GLU A 240 18.55 12.18 13.79
N PHE A 241 18.98 10.92 14.02
CA PHE A 241 20.11 10.60 14.90
C PHE A 241 21.41 10.30 14.16
N SER A 242 21.38 10.15 12.83
CA SER A 242 22.60 9.99 12.01
C SER A 242 23.44 11.27 11.99
N PRO A 243 24.78 11.15 12.11
CA PRO A 243 25.69 12.27 11.88
C PRO A 243 25.49 12.93 10.50
N ASP A 244 25.55 14.25 10.48
CA ASP A 244 25.34 15.10 9.28
C ASP A 244 26.63 15.44 8.52
N SER A 245 27.77 14.95 9.00
CA SER A 245 29.07 15.11 8.37
C SER A 245 29.94 13.89 8.68
N LEU A 246 30.93 13.63 7.83
CA LEU A 246 31.89 12.53 8.05
C LEU A 246 32.75 12.77 9.30
N ALA A 247 33.14 14.01 9.58
CA ALA A 247 33.82 14.37 10.81
C ALA A 247 33.00 13.95 12.05
N LYS A 248 31.67 14.09 12.05
CA LYS A 248 30.83 13.61 13.16
C LYS A 248 30.72 12.08 13.23
N TYR A 249 30.89 11.36 12.13
CA TYR A 249 31.01 9.90 12.14
C TYR A 249 32.31 9.42 12.80
N TYR A 250 33.39 10.20 12.72
CA TYR A 250 34.64 9.92 13.43
C TYR A 250 34.66 10.43 14.87
N GLY A 251 33.71 11.30 15.22
CA GLY A 251 33.63 11.95 16.52
C GLY A 251 32.87 11.20 17.60
N ARG A 252 32.56 11.95 18.68
CA ARG A 252 31.63 11.52 19.72
C ARG A 252 30.24 12.00 19.35
N TYR A 253 29.21 11.37 19.91
CA TYR A 253 27.81 11.74 19.62
C TYR A 253 27.61 13.27 19.70
N GLY A 254 27.20 13.89 18.59
CA GLY A 254 26.95 15.33 18.47
C GLY A 254 28.20 16.23 18.42
N HIS A 255 29.42 15.68 18.42
CA HIS A 255 30.67 16.43 18.43
C HIS A 255 31.56 16.06 17.23
N GLU A 256 31.99 17.07 16.47
CA GLU A 256 33.00 16.91 15.42
C GLU A 256 34.38 16.64 16.03
N VAL A 257 35.13 15.73 15.42
CA VAL A 257 36.56 15.60 15.68
C VAL A 257 37.35 16.66 14.95
N THR A 258 38.54 16.96 15.46
CA THR A 258 39.50 17.75 14.70
C THR A 258 39.98 16.95 13.48
N GLN A 259 40.37 17.66 12.41
CA GLN A 259 40.90 17.02 11.20
C GLN A 259 42.10 16.10 11.52
N GLN A 260 42.94 16.48 12.49
CA GLN A 260 44.09 15.69 12.92
C GLN A 260 43.68 14.35 13.56
N GLU A 261 42.67 14.35 14.43
CA GLU A 261 42.15 13.12 15.05
C GLU A 261 41.48 12.22 14.02
N GLU A 262 40.72 12.80 13.10
CA GLU A 262 40.11 12.06 12.00
C GLU A 262 41.16 11.38 11.12
N ASP A 263 42.16 12.13 10.68
CA ASP A 263 43.25 11.61 9.83
C ASP A 263 44.03 10.51 10.57
N GLN A 264 44.21 10.64 11.88
CA GLN A 264 44.84 9.61 12.71
C GLN A 264 44.00 8.32 12.75
N ILE A 265 42.70 8.41 13.01
CA ILE A 265 41.80 7.23 13.02
C ILE A 265 41.83 6.53 11.65
N ARG A 266 41.71 7.31 10.57
CA ARG A 266 41.71 6.79 9.19
C ARG A 266 43.04 6.14 8.84
N PHE A 267 44.15 6.73 9.25
CA PHE A 267 45.48 6.16 9.06
C PHE A 267 45.65 4.82 9.80
N GLU A 268 45.24 4.74 11.06
CA GLU A 268 45.30 3.50 11.85
C GLU A 268 44.46 2.37 11.21
N ILE A 269 43.26 2.68 10.73
CA ILE A 269 42.39 1.73 10.01
C ILE A 269 43.01 1.32 8.67
N SER A 270 43.59 2.25 7.92
CA SER A 270 44.26 1.93 6.65
C SER A 270 45.44 0.99 6.87
N ARG A 271 46.26 1.24 7.90
CA ARG A 271 47.38 0.37 8.27
C ARG A 271 46.91 -1.04 8.64
N TYR A 272 45.85 -1.14 9.43
CA TYR A 272 45.22 -2.43 9.75
C TYR A 272 44.73 -3.15 8.49
N ASN A 273 44.05 -2.44 7.59
CA ASN A 273 43.58 -2.99 6.32
C ASN A 273 44.72 -3.50 5.44
N GLU A 274 45.85 -2.80 5.38
CA GLU A 274 47.03 -3.22 4.61
C GLU A 274 47.69 -4.48 5.19
N GLN A 275 47.68 -4.61 6.51
CA GLN A 275 48.23 -5.77 7.22
C GLN A 275 47.36 -7.02 7.06
N ILE A 276 46.05 -6.88 7.22
CA ILE A 276 45.11 -8.01 7.18
C ILE A 276 44.71 -8.37 5.75
N CYS A 277 44.54 -7.38 4.89
CA CYS A 277 44.07 -7.52 3.51
C CYS A 277 45.06 -6.90 2.51
N PRO A 278 46.27 -7.49 2.37
CA PRO A 278 47.29 -6.96 1.49
C PRO A 278 46.83 -6.99 0.02
N VAL A 279 47.23 -5.94 -0.72
CA VAL A 279 47.02 -5.83 -2.15
C VAL A 279 48.32 -6.17 -2.85
N ILE A 280 48.30 -7.19 -3.71
CA ILE A 280 49.48 -7.62 -4.46
C ILE A 280 49.46 -6.89 -5.81
N ASP A 281 50.47 -6.08 -6.07
CA ASP A 281 50.68 -5.48 -7.40
C ASP A 281 51.38 -6.51 -8.30
N LEU A 282 50.68 -6.94 -9.35
CA LEU A 282 51.19 -7.91 -10.32
C LEU A 282 51.94 -7.23 -11.49
N GLY A 283 52.09 -5.90 -11.44
CA GLY A 283 52.66 -5.09 -12.51
C GLY A 283 51.61 -4.64 -13.54
N SER A 284 52.00 -3.67 -14.37
CA SER A 284 51.17 -3.13 -15.48
C SER A 284 49.78 -2.61 -15.06
N GLY A 285 49.63 -2.16 -13.82
CA GLY A 285 48.37 -1.63 -13.27
C GLY A 285 47.36 -2.72 -12.85
N VAL A 286 47.76 -4.00 -12.87
CA VAL A 286 46.93 -5.11 -12.41
C VAL A 286 47.16 -5.34 -10.91
N LYS A 287 46.10 -5.18 -10.12
CA LYS A 287 46.11 -5.42 -8.68
C LYS A 287 45.32 -6.69 -8.35
N GLN A 288 45.90 -7.55 -7.52
CA GLN A 288 45.22 -8.72 -6.96
C GLN A 288 44.83 -8.43 -5.51
N TYR A 289 43.53 -8.54 -5.25
CA TYR A 289 42.93 -8.32 -3.94
C TYR A 289 42.78 -9.64 -3.18
N THR A 290 43.08 -9.62 -1.88
CA THR A 290 42.94 -10.78 -1.00
C THR A 290 41.47 -10.98 -0.62
N LEU A 291 40.88 -12.13 -0.97
CA LEU A 291 39.50 -12.48 -0.60
C LEU A 291 39.53 -13.53 0.50
N SER A 292 38.93 -13.21 1.65
CA SER A 292 38.80 -14.14 2.78
C SER A 292 37.63 -13.72 3.67
N HIS A 293 37.33 -14.51 4.71
CA HIS A 293 36.35 -14.10 5.73
C HIS A 293 36.74 -12.81 6.47
N ALA A 294 38.03 -12.47 6.49
CA ALA A 294 38.52 -11.21 7.07
C ALA A 294 38.65 -10.09 6.04
N CYS A 295 38.58 -10.40 4.74
CA CYS A 295 38.79 -9.45 3.64
C CYS A 295 37.62 -9.53 2.67
N GLU A 296 36.62 -8.70 2.91
CA GLU A 296 35.37 -8.71 2.17
C GLU A 296 35.30 -7.50 1.22
N THR A 297 34.75 -7.72 0.03
CA THR A 297 34.40 -6.65 -0.89
C THR A 297 33.02 -6.11 -0.52
N ALA A 298 32.92 -4.80 -0.30
CA ALA A 298 31.64 -4.18 0.01
C ALA A 298 30.64 -4.37 -1.15
N PRO A 299 29.39 -4.79 -0.89
CA PRO A 299 28.34 -4.81 -1.89
C PRO A 299 28.17 -3.43 -2.55
N ALA A 300 27.89 -3.41 -3.86
CA ALA A 300 27.81 -2.16 -4.63
C ALA A 300 26.79 -1.17 -4.05
N ASP A 301 25.68 -1.66 -3.50
CA ASP A 301 24.65 -0.80 -2.90
C ASP A 301 25.09 -0.12 -1.60
N PHE A 302 26.10 -0.67 -0.91
CA PHE A 302 26.59 -0.15 0.36
C PHE A 302 27.76 0.84 0.19
N CYS A 303 28.30 0.93 -1.03
CA CYS A 303 29.44 1.79 -1.33
C CYS A 303 29.05 3.00 -2.17
N VAL A 304 29.73 4.13 -1.96
CA VAL A 304 29.68 5.26 -2.90
C VAL A 304 30.88 5.19 -3.83
N PHE A 305 30.61 5.12 -5.14
CA PHE A 305 31.63 5.22 -6.17
C PHE A 305 32.20 6.65 -6.24
N GLY A 306 33.53 6.76 -6.29
CA GLY A 306 34.21 8.02 -6.58
C GLY A 306 34.04 9.11 -5.50
N PHE A 307 33.73 8.72 -4.26
CA PHE A 307 33.67 9.67 -3.16
C PHE A 307 35.06 10.28 -2.90
N ARG A 308 35.12 11.62 -2.84
CA ARG A 308 36.34 12.38 -2.56
C ARG A 308 36.29 12.85 -1.13
N TYR A 309 37.26 12.41 -0.32
CA TYR A 309 37.45 12.95 1.00
C TYR A 309 38.78 13.72 1.05
N GLY A 310 38.71 15.04 1.27
CA GLY A 310 39.88 15.93 1.21
C GLY A 310 40.44 16.19 -0.20
N ASP A 311 41.72 16.58 -0.26
CA ASP A 311 42.45 16.96 -1.49
C ASP A 311 43.03 15.76 -2.27
N GLU A 312 42.80 14.52 -1.81
CA GLU A 312 43.30 13.33 -2.49
C GLU A 312 42.45 12.93 -3.70
N LYS A 313 43.11 12.40 -4.74
CA LYS A 313 42.44 11.81 -5.90
C LYS A 313 41.50 10.71 -5.41
N ALA A 314 40.22 10.78 -5.79
CA ALA A 314 39.21 9.78 -5.49
C ALA A 314 39.78 8.37 -5.68
N LEU A 315 40.06 7.67 -4.58
CA LEU A 315 40.40 6.26 -4.63
C LEU A 315 39.11 5.50 -4.90
N ASP A 316 39.07 4.79 -6.02
CA ASP A 316 37.98 3.87 -6.30
C ASP A 316 38.09 2.68 -5.36
N ASN A 317 37.35 2.77 -4.25
CA ASN A 317 37.26 1.73 -3.24
C ASN A 317 36.24 0.65 -3.63
N VAL A 318 35.51 0.82 -4.74
CA VAL A 318 34.55 -0.16 -5.22
C VAL A 318 35.31 -1.36 -5.79
N GLY A 319 34.90 -2.56 -5.38
CA GLY A 319 35.55 -3.80 -5.81
C GLY A 319 36.84 -4.15 -5.05
N ARG A 320 37.38 -3.24 -4.23
CA ARG A 320 38.49 -3.55 -3.32
C ARG A 320 37.98 -4.29 -2.08
N SER A 321 38.75 -5.28 -1.64
CA SER A 321 38.51 -6.01 -0.39
C SER A 321 39.15 -5.26 0.78
N PHE A 322 38.43 -5.10 1.87
CA PHE A 322 38.95 -4.51 3.11
C PHE A 322 38.55 -5.36 4.32
N ALA A 323 39.29 -5.22 5.41
CA ALA A 323 38.88 -5.74 6.71
C ALA A 323 37.86 -4.80 7.37
N VAL A 324 38.02 -3.49 7.18
CA VAL A 324 37.12 -2.43 7.64
C VAL A 324 36.93 -1.41 6.51
N SER A 325 35.72 -1.28 5.96
CA SER A 325 35.45 -0.47 4.76
C SER A 325 34.87 0.93 5.07
N THR A 326 35.42 1.66 6.03
CA THR A 326 34.90 2.98 6.46
C THR A 326 34.85 4.00 5.34
N GLU A 327 35.89 4.07 4.52
CA GLU A 327 36.06 5.05 3.42
C GLU A 327 35.02 4.92 2.30
N CYS A 328 34.26 3.84 2.29
CA CYS A 328 33.24 3.53 1.29
C CYS A 328 31.83 3.54 1.92
N MET A 329 31.71 3.03 3.14
CA MET A 329 30.44 2.85 3.86
C MET A 329 29.96 4.12 4.56
N LEU A 330 30.85 4.85 5.26
CA LEU A 330 30.44 6.07 5.98
C LEU A 330 29.92 7.17 5.02
N PRO A 331 30.56 7.40 3.85
CA PRO A 331 30.01 8.32 2.85
C PRO A 331 28.66 7.86 2.30
N LYS A 332 28.43 6.54 2.19
CA LYS A 332 27.13 6.00 1.79
C LYS A 332 26.07 6.33 2.84
N LEU A 333 26.33 6.05 4.10
CA LEU A 333 25.40 6.32 5.20
C LEU A 333 25.07 7.82 5.27
N LEU A 334 26.08 8.70 5.12
CA LEU A 334 25.85 10.14 5.02
C LEU A 334 24.95 10.51 3.83
N SER A 335 25.22 9.98 2.64
CA SER A 335 24.39 10.23 1.46
C SER A 335 22.95 9.73 1.63
N LEU A 336 22.76 8.60 2.32
CA LEU A 336 21.44 8.06 2.61
C LEU A 336 20.70 8.93 3.62
N ARG A 337 21.38 9.43 4.66
CA ARG A 337 20.82 10.40 5.60
C ARG A 337 20.33 11.65 4.87
N ASP A 338 21.16 12.23 4.01
CA ASP A 338 20.80 13.47 3.30
C ASP A 338 19.58 13.29 2.38
N LYS A 339 19.37 12.08 1.86
CA LYS A 339 18.20 11.73 1.04
C LYS A 339 16.98 11.34 1.87
N ALA A 340 17.17 10.89 3.10
CA ALA A 340 16.11 10.31 3.93
C ALA A 340 14.92 11.28 4.13
N PRO A 341 15.09 12.59 4.44
CA PRO A 341 13.97 13.50 4.62
C PRO A 341 13.02 13.55 3.43
N GLY A 342 13.54 13.65 2.20
CA GLY A 342 12.72 13.69 0.98
C GLY A 342 12.02 12.36 0.69
N ILE A 343 12.63 11.24 1.07
CA ILE A 343 12.04 9.90 0.92
C ILE A 343 10.92 9.69 1.95
N ILE A 344 11.13 10.11 3.20
CA ILE A 344 10.14 10.06 4.29
C ILE A 344 8.92 10.93 3.93
N GLU A 345 9.15 12.17 3.52
CA GLU A 345 8.07 13.07 3.09
C GLU A 345 7.33 12.51 1.87
N GLY A 346 8.07 11.97 0.90
CA GLY A 346 7.48 11.33 -0.28
C GLY A 346 6.59 10.13 0.05
N LYS A 347 6.98 9.28 1.02
CA LYS A 347 6.15 8.17 1.51
C LYS A 347 4.88 8.70 2.17
N LYS A 348 5.00 9.65 3.12
CA LYS A 348 3.85 10.23 3.84
C LYS A 348 2.84 10.88 2.88
N ALA A 349 3.33 11.65 1.91
CA ALA A 349 2.48 12.27 0.90
C ALA A 349 1.76 11.23 0.01
N ALA A 350 2.49 10.20 -0.44
CA ALA A 350 1.92 9.11 -1.25
C ALA A 350 0.83 8.35 -0.48
N GLU A 351 1.06 8.08 0.79
CA GLU A 351 0.12 7.44 1.71
C GLU A 351 -1.15 8.26 1.94
N GLN A 352 -1.02 9.56 2.18
CA GLN A 352 -2.15 10.46 2.37
C GLN A 352 -2.96 10.63 1.08
N GLU A 353 -2.29 10.76 -0.06
CA GLU A 353 -2.95 10.88 -1.37
C GLU A 353 -3.74 9.60 -1.69
N ARG A 354 -3.16 8.43 -1.38
CA ARG A 354 -3.81 7.13 -1.53
C ARG A 354 -5.11 7.04 -0.74
N ALA A 355 -5.12 7.51 0.51
CA ALA A 355 -6.32 7.52 1.33
C ALA A 355 -7.46 8.34 0.71
N TRP A 356 -7.18 9.56 0.26
CA TRP A 356 -8.17 10.40 -0.43
C TRP A 356 -8.68 9.77 -1.72
N LYS A 357 -7.79 9.19 -2.53
CA LYS A 357 -8.14 8.49 -3.77
C LYS A 357 -9.04 7.30 -3.50
N VAL A 358 -8.71 6.47 -2.50
CA VAL A 358 -9.50 5.28 -2.16
C VAL A 358 -10.91 5.65 -1.69
N LEU A 359 -11.04 6.66 -0.82
CA LEU A 359 -12.35 7.06 -0.30
C LEU A 359 -13.28 7.58 -1.41
N PHE A 360 -12.83 8.59 -2.15
CA PHE A 360 -13.71 9.35 -3.02
C PHE A 360 -13.79 8.79 -4.42
N PHE A 361 -12.67 8.30 -4.97
CA PHE A 361 -12.66 7.86 -6.35
C PHE A 361 -13.29 6.48 -6.54
N TYR A 362 -12.90 5.48 -5.72
CA TYR A 362 -13.43 4.12 -5.88
C TYR A 362 -14.91 4.02 -5.50
N MET A 363 -15.35 4.69 -4.42
CA MET A 363 -16.76 4.68 -4.02
C MET A 363 -17.66 5.41 -5.02
N ALA A 364 -17.21 6.56 -5.54
CA ALA A 364 -17.95 7.27 -6.59
C ALA A 364 -18.00 6.46 -7.89
N LEU A 365 -16.89 5.83 -8.28
CA LEU A 365 -16.83 4.99 -9.48
C LEU A 365 -17.76 3.78 -9.35
N ALA A 366 -17.82 3.12 -8.19
CA ALA A 366 -18.76 2.04 -7.93
C ALA A 366 -20.22 2.48 -8.05
N PHE A 367 -20.56 3.65 -7.47
CA PHE A 367 -21.90 4.24 -7.60
C PHE A 367 -22.26 4.52 -9.06
N LEU A 368 -21.37 5.17 -9.81
CA LEU A 368 -21.54 5.46 -11.24
C LEU A 368 -21.67 4.18 -12.07
N ALA A 369 -20.94 3.13 -11.72
CA ALA A 369 -21.09 1.81 -12.34
C ALA A 369 -22.50 1.26 -12.12
N GLY A 370 -23.06 1.44 -10.92
CA GLY A 370 -24.46 1.15 -10.61
C GLY A 370 -25.45 1.89 -11.53
N ILE A 371 -25.24 3.19 -11.77
CA ILE A 371 -26.06 3.99 -12.70
C ILE A 371 -25.98 3.41 -14.13
N LYS A 372 -24.77 3.08 -14.60
CA LYS A 372 -24.55 2.48 -15.92
C LYS A 372 -25.27 1.14 -16.05
N MET A 373 -25.17 0.31 -15.01
CA MET A 373 -25.85 -0.99 -14.95
C MET A 373 -27.36 -0.80 -15.01
N ALA A 374 -27.92 0.18 -14.29
CA ALA A 374 -29.36 0.46 -14.31
C ALA A 374 -29.86 0.84 -15.71
N GLY A 375 -29.12 1.69 -16.44
CA GLY A 375 -29.44 2.02 -17.84
C GLY A 375 -29.50 0.78 -18.75
N SER A 376 -28.58 -0.15 -18.55
CA SER A 376 -28.56 -1.43 -19.26
C SER A 376 -29.72 -2.34 -18.84
N SER A 377 -30.03 -2.40 -17.53
CA SER A 377 -31.18 -3.15 -16.99
C SER A 377 -32.51 -2.65 -17.56
N ILE A 378 -32.70 -1.32 -17.67
CA ILE A 378 -33.92 -0.73 -18.25
C ILE A 378 -34.13 -1.19 -19.69
N LYS A 379 -33.07 -1.21 -20.52
CA LYS A 379 -33.12 -1.69 -21.90
C LYS A 379 -33.48 -3.18 -21.95
N LEU A 380 -32.83 -4.00 -21.12
CA LEU A 380 -33.04 -5.44 -21.05
C LEU A 380 -34.50 -5.78 -20.65
N PHE A 381 -35.02 -5.12 -19.62
CA PHE A 381 -36.37 -5.41 -19.10
C PHE A 381 -37.49 -4.91 -20.03
N LYS A 382 -37.22 -3.90 -20.87
CA LYS A 382 -38.16 -3.40 -21.89
C LYS A 382 -38.24 -4.29 -23.13
N SER A 383 -37.14 -4.92 -23.54
CA SER A 383 -37.06 -5.72 -24.78
C SER A 383 -37.87 -7.03 -24.78
N SER A 384 -38.37 -7.49 -23.64
CA SER A 384 -39.19 -8.71 -23.53
C SER A 384 -40.64 -8.58 -24.05
N SER A 385 -41.02 -7.43 -24.63
CA SER A 385 -42.41 -7.12 -25.00
C SER A 385 -42.78 -7.41 -26.45
N VAL A 386 -41.83 -7.74 -27.33
CA VAL A 386 -42.10 -7.89 -28.77
C VAL A 386 -41.46 -9.18 -29.26
N LYS A 387 -42.18 -10.31 -29.14
CA LYS A 387 -42.04 -11.54 -29.93
C LYS A 387 -42.99 -12.60 -29.36
N HIS A 388 -44.26 -12.52 -29.75
CA HIS A 388 -45.17 -13.66 -29.91
C HIS A 388 -46.49 -13.14 -30.50
N SER A 389 -46.45 -12.68 -31.74
CA SER A 389 -47.63 -12.64 -32.60
C SER A 389 -47.31 -13.49 -33.83
N LEU A 390 -47.98 -14.64 -33.92
CA LEU A 390 -47.95 -15.53 -35.07
C LEU A 390 -48.27 -14.76 -36.36
N PRO A 391 -47.75 -15.19 -37.53
CA PRO A 391 -48.07 -14.55 -38.80
C PRO A 391 -49.57 -14.72 -39.14
N PRO A 392 -50.22 -13.74 -39.78
CA PRO A 392 -51.63 -13.83 -40.15
C PRO A 392 -51.84 -14.88 -41.25
N ALA A 393 -52.98 -15.56 -41.15
CA ALA A 393 -53.45 -16.55 -42.11
C ALA A 393 -53.56 -15.98 -43.54
N SER A 394 -53.14 -16.79 -44.51
CA SER A 394 -53.28 -16.54 -45.94
C SER A 394 -54.75 -16.36 -46.34
N PRO A 395 -55.11 -15.36 -47.16
CA PRO A 395 -56.46 -15.24 -47.68
C PRO A 395 -56.69 -16.18 -48.87
N ALA A 396 -57.84 -16.85 -48.83
CA ALA A 396 -58.37 -17.74 -49.86
C ALA A 396 -58.47 -17.07 -51.24
N SER A 397 -58.11 -17.82 -52.28
CA SER A 397 -58.25 -17.46 -53.69
C SER A 397 -59.72 -17.51 -54.13
N VAL A 398 -60.18 -16.42 -54.75
CA VAL A 398 -61.46 -16.33 -55.47
C VAL A 398 -61.23 -16.76 -56.93
N PRO A 399 -62.08 -17.62 -57.55
CA PRO A 399 -61.93 -18.00 -58.94
C PRO A 399 -62.45 -16.88 -59.86
N VAL A 400 -61.62 -16.47 -60.81
CA VAL A 400 -61.99 -15.56 -61.91
C VAL A 400 -62.60 -16.41 -63.02
N GLY A 401 -63.86 -16.11 -63.37
CA GLY A 401 -64.50 -16.62 -64.58
C GLY A 401 -64.02 -15.86 -65.82
N GLU A 402 -63.71 -16.62 -66.88
CA GLU A 402 -63.52 -16.13 -68.25
C GLU A 402 -64.84 -15.67 -68.86
N PRO A 403 -64.80 -14.66 -69.74
CA PRO A 403 -65.64 -14.66 -70.91
C PRO A 403 -64.84 -14.58 -72.22
N SER A 404 -65.34 -15.35 -73.19
CA SER A 404 -65.08 -15.38 -74.65
C SER A 404 -63.75 -15.89 -75.17
#